data_AF-A0A8C1ABN1-F1
#
_entry.id   AF-A0A8C1ABN1-F1
#
_cell.length_a   1.000
_cell.length_b   1.000
_cell.length_c   1.000
_cell.angle_alpha   90.00
_cell.angle_beta   90.00
_cell.angle_gamma   90.00
#
_symmetry.space_group_name_H-M   'P 1'
#
loop_
_entity.id
_entity.type
_entity.pdbx_description
1 polymer ?
#
loop_
_entity_poly.entity_id
_entity_poly.type
_entity_poly.pdbx_seq_one_letter_code
_entity_poly.pdbx_strand_id
1 'polypeptide(L)'
;MDICPADHDASSEVSNYASSSSSDTIILPDSCRSAAWPVPFQVPEFSPDLELILAEANNSYDATGRHFMDASVKSAIMQELAKVIFSYTAYPTNQQILSVAEALVSKFPCLREPGSSAGLYGWQQRIKNKMHNYRAKLRSRKYSYPEIEINTLKRKHPGDAVPSKNIKKPQKAEVNYLPPHPTGESQETLEKERLELIFEITKKNNAKIIADKMNKTFSSRRVEVVSLSPSVGVFKERWPALFTEAQIKEEFRRITTVSLEETFTRKLDEYTPGLVRAKGGAAGCKMRPLLDTLNDPKGLAPILGNAGEHENDCIIK
;
A
#
# COMPACT_ATOMS: atom_id res chain seq x y z
N MET A 1 -2.93 8.43 -74.51
CA MET A 1 -4.19 8.13 -75.22
C MET A 1 -4.46 6.67 -75.01
N ASP A 2 -5.51 6.20 -74.38
CA ASP A 2 -6.51 6.77 -73.49
C ASP A 2 -7.36 5.57 -73.07
N ILE A 3 -8.02 5.68 -71.92
CA ILE A 3 -9.24 4.92 -71.56
C ILE A 3 -9.04 3.48 -71.03
N CYS A 4 -9.23 3.35 -69.72
CA CYS A 4 -9.79 2.15 -69.09
C CYS A 4 -11.28 2.01 -69.48
N PRO A 5 -11.85 0.81 -69.40
CA PRO A 5 -12.91 0.66 -68.40
C PRO A 5 -12.87 -0.67 -67.64
N ALA A 6 -13.42 -0.59 -66.42
CA ALA A 6 -13.74 -1.70 -65.55
C ALA A 6 -14.95 -2.48 -66.06
N ASP A 7 -15.03 -3.77 -65.72
CA ASP A 7 -16.30 -4.40 -65.41
C ASP A 7 -16.14 -5.54 -64.39
N HIS A 8 -17.16 -5.61 -63.55
CA HIS A 8 -17.39 -6.52 -62.43
C HIS A 8 -17.89 -7.90 -62.89
N ASP A 9 -17.42 -8.97 -62.24
CA ASP A 9 -18.09 -10.29 -62.17
C ASP A 9 -17.56 -10.99 -60.89
N ALA A 10 -18.32 -11.11 -59.81
CA ALA A 10 -19.34 -12.12 -59.46
C ALA A 10 -18.81 -13.36 -58.72
N SER A 11 -19.61 -13.75 -57.71
CA SER A 11 -19.73 -15.08 -57.06
C SER A 11 -19.00 -15.34 -55.73
N SER A 12 -19.78 -15.14 -54.66
CA SER A 12 -20.11 -16.08 -53.56
C SER A 12 -19.15 -17.24 -53.20
N GLU A 13 -18.77 -17.35 -51.91
CA GLU A 13 -19.33 -18.31 -50.93
C GLU A 13 -18.59 -18.31 -49.56
N VAL A 14 -19.38 -18.16 -48.48
CA VAL A 14 -19.41 -18.92 -47.20
C VAL A 14 -18.12 -19.22 -46.39
N SER A 15 -18.08 -18.64 -45.18
CA SER A 15 -17.50 -19.09 -43.88
C SER A 15 -16.03 -19.58 -43.81
N ASN A 16 -15.21 -19.29 -42.79
CA ASN A 16 -15.42 -19.54 -41.37
C ASN A 16 -14.14 -19.12 -40.59
N TYR A 17 -14.28 -18.74 -39.31
CA TYR A 17 -13.26 -18.62 -38.23
C TYR A 17 -11.85 -18.02 -38.49
N ALA A 18 -11.48 -16.97 -37.74
CA ALA A 18 -10.31 -16.97 -36.85
C ALA A 18 -10.12 -15.61 -36.16
N SER A 19 -10.08 -15.65 -34.84
CA SER A 19 -9.69 -14.58 -33.92
C SER A 19 -8.47 -13.78 -34.37
N SER A 20 -8.59 -12.46 -34.35
CA SER A 20 -7.45 -11.59 -34.04
C SER A 20 -7.81 -10.76 -32.81
N SER A 21 -7.56 -11.37 -31.64
CA SER A 21 -7.59 -10.70 -30.35
C SER A 21 -6.40 -9.74 -30.29
N SER A 22 -6.62 -8.51 -30.75
CA SER A 22 -5.69 -7.41 -30.57
C SER A 22 -5.44 -7.21 -29.07
N SER A 23 -4.19 -7.39 -28.66
CA SER A 23 -3.70 -7.19 -27.30
C SER A 23 -3.94 -5.76 -26.83
N ASP A 24 -5.01 -5.52 -26.07
CA ASP A 24 -5.21 -4.28 -25.32
C ASP A 24 -4.25 -4.25 -24.13
N THR A 25 -3.02 -3.84 -24.42
CA THR A 25 -2.05 -3.43 -23.39
C THR A 25 -2.53 -2.09 -22.83
N ILE A 26 -3.31 -2.12 -21.76
CA ILE A 26 -3.65 -0.90 -21.02
C ILE A 26 -2.40 -0.49 -20.23
N ILE A 27 -1.60 0.38 -20.86
CA ILE A 27 -0.52 1.13 -20.21
C ILE A 27 -1.17 1.96 -19.10
N LEU A 28 -1.01 1.54 -17.84
CA LEU A 28 -1.35 2.38 -16.70
C LEU A 28 -0.31 3.50 -16.64
N PRO A 29 -0.73 4.77 -16.50
CA PRO A 29 0.19 5.89 -16.47
C PRO A 29 1.12 5.76 -15.26
N ASP A 30 2.42 5.84 -15.54
CA ASP A 30 3.48 6.10 -14.59
C ASP A 30 3.03 7.23 -13.64
N SER A 31 3.46 7.20 -12.38
CA SER A 31 3.29 8.37 -11.51
C SER A 31 3.85 9.56 -12.27
N CYS A 32 2.99 10.47 -12.75
CA CYS A 32 3.33 11.48 -13.77
C CYS A 32 4.26 12.60 -13.23
N ARG A 33 5.00 12.32 -12.15
CA ARG A 33 5.76 13.26 -11.35
C ARG A 33 7.23 12.88 -11.45
N SER A 34 7.93 13.55 -12.37
CA SER A 34 9.36 13.33 -12.63
C SER A 34 10.28 13.94 -11.57
N ALA A 35 9.75 14.76 -10.66
CA ALA A 35 10.56 15.52 -9.70
C ALA A 35 10.70 14.79 -8.36
N ALA A 36 11.94 14.54 -7.94
CA ALA A 36 12.26 14.05 -6.60
C ALA A 36 11.93 15.09 -5.52
N TRP A 37 11.67 14.62 -4.29
CA TRP A 37 11.39 15.50 -3.16
C TRP A 37 12.62 16.34 -2.79
N PRO A 38 12.51 17.68 -2.69
CA PRO A 38 13.66 18.53 -2.37
C PRO A 38 14.09 18.40 -0.90
N VAL A 39 15.40 18.30 -0.67
CA VAL A 39 16.01 18.26 0.67
C VAL A 39 17.15 19.28 0.71
N PRO A 40 17.01 20.43 1.41
CA PRO A 40 15.83 20.90 2.14
C PRO A 40 14.71 21.38 1.20
N PHE A 41 13.47 21.34 1.69
CA PHE A 41 12.31 21.84 0.94
C PHE A 41 12.45 23.34 0.64
N GLN A 42 12.13 23.74 -0.60
CA GLN A 42 12.19 25.14 -1.03
C GLN A 42 10.80 25.75 -1.00
N VAL A 43 10.62 26.80 -0.18
CA VAL A 43 9.35 27.54 -0.13
C VAL A 43 9.18 28.32 -1.43
N PRO A 44 8.04 28.19 -2.13
CA PRO A 44 7.81 28.94 -3.35
C PRO A 44 7.88 30.45 -3.11
N GLU A 45 8.12 31.20 -4.18
CA GLU A 45 7.78 32.62 -4.21
C GLU A 45 6.25 32.75 -4.20
N PHE A 46 5.75 33.53 -3.27
CA PHE A 46 4.32 33.85 -3.22
C PHE A 46 3.99 35.02 -4.16
N SER A 47 2.70 35.33 -4.31
CA SER A 47 2.30 36.50 -5.08
C SER A 47 2.93 37.78 -4.49
N PRO A 48 3.23 38.80 -5.32
CA PRO A 48 3.91 40.01 -4.86
C PRO A 48 3.27 40.65 -3.62
N ASP A 49 1.95 40.72 -3.59
CA ASP A 49 1.20 41.26 -2.44
C ASP A 49 1.41 40.43 -1.16
N LEU A 50 1.52 39.11 -1.28
CA LEU A 50 1.70 38.21 -0.15
C LEU A 50 3.12 38.28 0.39
N GLU A 51 4.11 38.35 -0.50
CA GLU A 51 5.52 38.57 -0.12
C GLU A 51 5.70 39.92 0.58
N LEU A 52 5.05 40.99 0.10
CA LEU A 52 5.08 42.30 0.74
C LEU A 52 4.48 42.26 2.16
N ILE A 53 3.30 41.65 2.32
CA ILE A 53 2.66 41.51 3.64
C ILE A 53 3.54 40.69 4.58
N LEU A 54 4.13 39.60 4.10
CA LEU A 54 4.99 38.74 4.89
C LEU A 54 6.31 39.41 5.28
N ALA A 55 6.89 40.22 4.40
CA ALA A 55 8.08 41.02 4.70
C ALA A 55 7.79 42.04 5.81
N GLU A 56 6.70 42.77 5.71
CA GLU A 56 6.29 43.74 6.74
C GLU A 56 5.97 43.05 8.09
N ALA A 57 5.30 41.90 8.04
CA ALA A 57 5.02 41.09 9.21
C ALA A 57 6.29 40.55 9.87
N ASN A 58 7.30 40.15 9.10
CA ASN A 58 8.61 39.75 9.62
C ASN A 58 9.33 40.92 10.29
N ASN A 59 9.37 42.10 9.67
CA ASN A 59 9.97 43.30 10.27
C ASN A 59 9.30 43.63 11.62
N SER A 60 7.97 43.55 11.66
CA SER A 60 7.19 43.74 12.89
C SER A 60 7.47 42.66 13.94
N TYR A 61 7.66 41.41 13.53
CA TYR A 61 8.01 40.30 14.41
C TYR A 61 9.41 40.50 15.02
N ASP A 62 10.39 40.93 14.23
CA ASP A 62 11.75 41.17 14.73
C ASP A 62 11.79 42.36 15.71
N ALA A 63 10.96 43.37 15.48
CA ALA A 63 10.88 44.54 16.35
C ALA A 63 10.07 44.31 17.65
N THR A 64 9.01 43.50 17.61
CA THR A 64 8.02 43.42 18.70
C THR A 64 7.76 42.01 19.25
N GLY A 65 8.27 40.98 18.58
CA GLY A 65 7.96 39.57 18.87
C GLY A 65 6.53 39.16 18.54
N ARG A 66 5.72 40.02 17.91
CA ARG A 66 4.31 39.72 17.62
C ARG A 66 4.17 38.77 16.44
N HIS A 67 3.50 37.65 16.69
CA HIS A 67 3.16 36.66 15.68
C HIS A 67 2.12 37.18 14.68
N PHE A 68 2.24 36.74 13.43
CA PHE A 68 1.33 37.08 12.35
C PHE A 68 0.04 36.24 12.42
N MET A 69 -1.12 36.91 12.44
CA MET A 69 -2.42 36.29 12.76
C MET A 69 -3.48 36.38 11.66
N ASP A 70 -3.17 36.92 10.48
CA ASP A 70 -4.15 37.05 9.40
C ASP A 70 -4.51 35.68 8.79
N ALA A 71 -5.78 35.29 8.92
CA ALA A 71 -6.30 34.03 8.42
C ALA A 71 -6.39 33.97 6.88
N SER A 72 -6.60 35.12 6.22
CA SER A 72 -6.71 35.19 4.76
C SER A 72 -5.37 34.94 4.09
N VAL A 73 -4.32 35.59 4.59
CA VAL A 73 -2.92 35.41 4.16
C VAL A 73 -2.46 33.98 4.44
N LYS A 74 -2.75 33.43 5.62
CA LYS A 74 -2.48 32.01 5.93
C LYS A 74 -3.15 31.07 4.91
N SER A 75 -4.40 31.33 4.54
CA SER A 75 -5.11 30.52 3.54
C SER A 75 -4.48 30.60 2.15
N ALA A 76 -4.04 31.80 1.74
CA ALA A 76 -3.35 32.03 0.46
C ALA A 76 -2.02 31.28 0.39
N ILE A 77 -1.18 31.41 1.44
CA ILE A 77 0.08 30.65 1.59
C ILE A 77 -0.19 29.15 1.44
N MET A 78 -1.17 28.64 2.17
CA MET A 78 -1.54 27.22 2.12
C MET A 78 -2.00 26.78 0.74
N GLN A 79 -2.61 27.67 -0.05
CA GLN A 79 -3.07 27.35 -1.39
C GLN A 79 -1.91 27.20 -2.37
N GLU A 80 -0.92 28.10 -2.34
CA GLU A 80 0.29 27.99 -3.15
C GLU A 80 1.15 26.79 -2.73
N LEU A 81 1.35 26.64 -1.42
CA LEU A 81 2.13 25.54 -0.86
C LEU A 81 1.54 24.17 -1.22
N ALA A 82 0.21 24.03 -1.21
CA ALA A 82 -0.44 22.79 -1.62
C ALA A 82 -0.18 22.44 -3.09
N LYS A 83 -0.12 23.43 -4.00
CA LYS A 83 0.21 23.17 -5.41
C LYS A 83 1.63 22.63 -5.55
N VAL A 84 2.59 23.21 -4.82
CA VAL A 84 4.00 22.80 -4.85
C VAL A 84 4.20 21.43 -4.22
N ILE A 85 3.66 21.18 -3.03
CA ILE A 85 3.73 19.83 -2.41
C ILE A 85 3.11 18.80 -3.36
N PHE A 86 1.94 19.14 -3.93
CA PHE A 86 1.24 18.25 -4.83
C PHE A 86 2.05 17.95 -6.08
N SER A 87 2.87 18.87 -6.60
CA SER A 87 3.71 18.61 -7.78
C SER A 87 4.67 17.45 -7.56
N TYR A 88 5.20 17.29 -6.33
CA TYR A 88 6.06 16.18 -5.92
C TYR A 88 5.29 14.93 -5.49
N THR A 89 4.24 15.06 -4.66
CA THR A 89 3.46 13.92 -4.19
C THR A 89 2.03 14.30 -3.78
N ALA A 90 1.06 13.47 -4.15
CA ALA A 90 -0.30 13.60 -3.64
C ALA A 90 -0.41 13.27 -2.14
N TYR A 91 0.44 12.40 -1.60
CA TYR A 91 0.37 11.86 -0.23
C TYR A 91 1.69 12.09 0.51
N PRO A 92 1.97 13.32 0.96
CA PRO A 92 3.20 13.61 1.69
C PRO A 92 3.24 12.87 3.04
N THR A 93 4.41 12.38 3.41
CA THR A 93 4.65 11.72 4.70
C THR A 93 4.74 12.76 5.84
N ASN A 94 4.66 12.31 7.10
CA ASN A 94 4.82 13.22 8.24
C ASN A 94 6.19 13.94 8.24
N GLN A 95 7.26 13.26 7.79
CA GLN A 95 8.60 13.86 7.69
C GLN A 95 8.65 14.94 6.62
N GLN A 96 8.02 14.71 5.46
CA GLN A 96 7.90 15.70 4.39
C GLN A 96 7.08 16.91 4.85
N ILE A 97 5.97 16.68 5.56
CA ILE A 97 5.14 17.74 6.13
C ILE A 97 5.93 18.58 7.14
N LEU A 98 6.72 17.94 8.01
CA LEU A 98 7.60 18.62 8.96
C LEU A 98 8.63 19.50 8.22
N SER A 99 9.32 18.94 7.23
CA SER A 99 10.31 19.68 6.43
C SER A 99 9.73 20.92 5.75
N VAL A 100 8.50 20.83 5.24
CA VAL A 100 7.80 22.00 4.67
C VAL A 100 7.51 23.06 5.75
N ALA A 101 7.03 22.65 6.92
CA ALA A 101 6.73 23.57 8.01
C ALA A 101 8.01 24.28 8.51
N GLU A 102 9.11 23.54 8.62
CA GLU A 102 10.44 24.08 8.98
C GLU A 102 10.94 25.10 7.95
N ALA A 103 10.89 24.78 6.66
CA ALA A 103 11.30 25.69 5.60
C ALA A 103 10.43 26.97 5.59
N LEU A 104 9.11 26.83 5.78
CA LEU A 104 8.18 27.96 5.81
C LEU A 104 8.47 28.92 6.96
N VAL A 105 8.62 28.41 8.18
CA VAL A 105 8.89 29.25 9.37
C VAL A 105 10.31 29.79 9.37
N SER A 106 11.27 29.07 8.76
CA SER A 106 12.64 29.57 8.60
C SER A 106 12.70 30.76 7.64
N LYS A 107 11.92 30.74 6.54
CA LYS A 107 11.80 31.87 5.61
C LYS A 107 10.97 33.02 6.19
N PHE A 108 9.92 32.69 6.95
CA PHE A 108 9.02 33.68 7.55
C PHE A 108 8.83 33.45 9.07
N PRO A 109 9.75 33.95 9.91
CA PRO A 109 9.67 33.79 11.36
C PRO A 109 8.37 34.32 11.98
N CYS A 110 7.74 35.35 11.39
CA CYS A 110 6.46 35.89 11.86
C CYS A 110 5.32 34.86 11.86
N LEU A 111 5.43 33.79 11.05
CA LEU A 111 4.43 32.73 10.97
C LEU A 111 4.52 31.71 12.10
N ARG A 112 5.56 31.76 12.94
CA ARG A 112 5.73 30.84 14.07
C ARG A 112 4.51 30.89 15.00
N GLU A 113 4.00 29.75 15.44
CA GLU A 113 2.84 29.73 16.33
C GLU A 113 3.22 29.76 17.81
N PRO A 114 2.55 30.58 18.64
CA PRO A 114 2.77 30.60 20.07
C PRO A 114 2.25 29.31 20.73
N GLY A 115 2.97 28.81 21.75
CA GLY A 115 2.53 27.67 22.57
C GLY A 115 3.02 26.28 22.14
N SER A 116 3.85 26.18 21.10
CA SER A 116 4.60 24.96 20.76
C SER A 116 6.09 25.21 20.91
N SER A 117 6.86 24.25 21.46
CA SER A 117 8.30 24.39 21.72
C SER A 117 9.12 24.79 20.49
N ALA A 118 8.65 24.47 19.28
CA ALA A 118 9.26 24.90 18.02
C ALA A 118 8.37 25.85 17.18
N GLY A 119 7.09 26.00 17.53
CA GLY A 119 6.10 26.80 16.78
C GLY A 119 5.69 26.21 15.42
N LEU A 120 5.97 24.92 15.18
CA LEU A 120 5.77 24.24 13.89
C LEU A 120 4.52 23.34 13.85
N TYR A 121 4.05 22.88 15.01
CA TYR A 121 3.06 21.80 15.09
C TYR A 121 1.74 22.14 14.38
N GLY A 122 1.18 23.33 14.58
CA GLY A 122 -0.08 23.67 13.92
C GLY A 122 0.08 23.95 12.43
N TRP A 123 1.27 24.32 11.94
CA TRP A 123 1.54 24.32 10.49
C TRP A 123 1.53 22.91 9.92
N GLN A 124 2.11 21.92 10.60
CA GLN A 124 2.03 20.51 10.17
C GLN A 124 0.58 20.04 10.06
N GLN A 125 -0.26 20.34 11.06
CA GLN A 125 -1.68 19.97 11.03
C GLN A 125 -2.43 20.69 9.90
N ARG A 126 -2.14 21.98 9.67
CA ARG A 126 -2.72 22.74 8.54
C ARG A 126 -2.32 22.15 7.20
N ILE A 127 -1.06 21.80 7.00
CA ILE A 127 -0.56 21.17 5.77
C ILE A 127 -1.23 19.81 5.56
N LYS A 128 -1.30 18.98 6.59
CA LYS A 128 -1.98 17.67 6.53
C LYS A 128 -3.44 17.82 6.11
N ASN A 129 -4.18 18.72 6.75
CA ASN A 129 -5.57 18.99 6.42
C ASN A 129 -5.74 19.60 5.03
N LYS A 130 -4.87 20.54 4.64
CA LYS A 130 -4.91 21.17 3.33
C LYS A 130 -4.68 20.15 2.22
N MET A 131 -3.70 19.25 2.36
CA MET A 131 -3.44 18.20 1.38
C MET A 131 -4.58 17.19 1.28
N HIS A 132 -5.24 16.86 2.41
CA HIS A 132 -6.47 16.06 2.40
C HIS A 132 -7.57 16.72 1.56
N ASN A 133 -7.86 18.00 1.83
CA ASN A 133 -8.87 18.78 1.11
C ASN A 133 -8.50 18.99 -0.36
N TYR A 134 -7.22 19.22 -0.65
CA TYR A 134 -6.72 19.41 -2.01
C TYR A 134 -6.94 18.16 -2.86
N ARG A 135 -6.60 16.98 -2.35
CA ARG A 135 -6.91 15.70 -3.00
C ARG A 135 -8.42 15.53 -3.22
N ALA A 136 -9.26 15.85 -2.22
CA ALA A 136 -10.71 15.74 -2.35
C ALA A 136 -11.29 16.67 -3.44
N LYS A 137 -10.78 17.91 -3.53
CA LYS A 137 -11.15 18.88 -4.57
C LYS A 137 -10.74 18.42 -5.97
N LEU A 138 -9.58 17.78 -6.11
CA LEU A 138 -9.15 17.24 -7.40
C LEU A 138 -10.00 16.03 -7.84
N ARG A 139 -10.39 15.16 -6.90
CA ARG A 139 -11.34 14.06 -7.17
C ARG A 139 -12.66 14.53 -7.74
N SER A 140 -13.21 15.64 -7.22
CA SER A 140 -14.54 16.09 -7.62
C SER A 140 -14.56 16.71 -9.03
N ARG A 141 -13.41 17.12 -9.57
CA ARG A 141 -13.31 17.86 -10.84
C ARG A 141 -13.03 16.98 -12.07
N LYS A 142 -13.05 15.65 -11.95
CA LYS A 142 -12.80 14.68 -13.04
C LYS A 142 -11.46 14.90 -13.80
N TYR A 143 -10.46 15.49 -13.16
CA TYR A 143 -9.11 15.50 -13.74
C TYR A 143 -8.44 14.14 -13.48
N SER A 144 -7.92 13.51 -14.53
CA SER A 144 -7.22 12.22 -14.43
C SER A 144 -5.89 12.36 -13.70
N TYR A 145 -5.92 12.17 -12.38
CA TYR A 145 -4.71 11.94 -11.57
C TYR A 145 -4.72 10.49 -11.11
N PRO A 146 -3.93 9.60 -11.72
CA PRO A 146 -3.98 8.15 -11.47
C PRO A 146 -3.88 7.80 -9.98
N GLU A 147 -2.92 8.43 -9.28
CA GLU A 147 -2.68 8.29 -7.83
C GLU A 147 -3.87 8.71 -6.93
N ILE A 148 -4.76 9.56 -7.45
CA ILE A 148 -5.97 9.99 -6.73
C ILE A 148 -7.18 9.15 -7.16
N GLU A 149 -7.26 8.78 -8.44
CA GLU A 149 -8.38 8.04 -9.03
C GLU A 149 -8.51 6.61 -8.49
N ILE A 150 -7.41 5.93 -8.18
CA ILE A 150 -7.42 4.54 -7.63
C ILE A 150 -8.23 4.45 -6.32
N ASN A 151 -8.25 5.52 -5.53
CA ASN A 151 -9.02 5.58 -4.28
C ASN A 151 -10.47 6.07 -4.47
N THR A 152 -10.94 6.25 -5.71
CA THR A 152 -12.31 6.69 -6.00
C THR A 152 -13.22 5.49 -6.29
N LEU A 153 -14.26 5.34 -5.47
CA LEU A 153 -15.30 4.30 -5.60
C LEU A 153 -16.14 4.38 -6.90
N LYS A 154 -15.84 5.33 -7.81
CA LYS A 154 -16.69 5.69 -8.96
C LYS A 154 -16.35 4.99 -10.27
N ARG A 155 -15.32 4.14 -10.31
CA ARG A 155 -15.08 3.20 -11.42
C ARG A 155 -15.14 1.76 -10.93
N LYS A 156 -16.31 1.34 -10.44
CA LYS A 156 -16.69 -0.07 -10.54
C LYS A 156 -17.35 -0.30 -11.90
N HIS A 157 -17.23 -1.50 -12.44
CA HIS A 157 -17.81 -1.90 -13.73
C HIS A 157 -19.30 -1.47 -13.83
N PRO A 158 -19.82 -1.08 -15.00
CA PRO A 158 -21.18 -0.52 -15.16
C PRO A 158 -22.32 -1.40 -14.60
N GLY A 159 -22.08 -2.69 -14.39
CA GLY A 159 -23.02 -3.64 -13.76
C GLY A 159 -23.14 -3.56 -12.22
N ASP A 160 -22.29 -2.80 -11.53
CA ASP A 160 -22.23 -2.72 -10.07
C ASP A 160 -22.79 -1.40 -9.49
N ALA A 161 -23.46 -0.59 -10.31
CA ALA A 161 -24.02 0.70 -9.92
C ALA A 161 -25.33 0.59 -9.10
N VAL A 162 -25.31 -0.20 -8.02
CA VAL A 162 -26.41 -0.23 -7.04
C VAL A 162 -25.90 0.31 -5.70
N PRO A 163 -26.50 1.36 -5.11
CA PRO A 163 -26.03 2.00 -3.87
C PRO A 163 -25.93 1.07 -2.65
N SER A 164 -26.55 -0.11 -2.72
CA SER A 164 -26.77 -1.02 -1.58
C SER A 164 -25.90 -2.27 -1.56
N LYS A 165 -25.15 -2.61 -2.62
CA LYS A 165 -24.21 -3.74 -2.57
C LYS A 165 -22.91 -3.29 -1.89
N ASN A 166 -22.64 -3.86 -0.71
CA ASN A 166 -21.47 -3.66 0.16
C ASN A 166 -21.61 -2.66 1.32
N ILE A 167 -22.83 -2.25 1.72
CA ILE A 167 -23.02 -1.63 3.05
C ILE A 167 -23.21 -2.73 4.11
N LYS A 168 -22.16 -3.51 4.33
CA LYS A 168 -21.79 -3.85 5.71
C LYS A 168 -20.64 -2.93 6.02
N LYS A 169 -20.86 -1.94 6.89
CA LYS A 169 -19.79 -1.02 7.33
C LYS A 169 -18.57 -1.87 7.69
N PRO A 170 -17.43 -1.77 7.00
CA PRO A 170 -16.24 -2.44 7.45
C PRO A 170 -15.83 -1.77 8.77
N GLN A 171 -15.83 -2.55 9.84
CA GLN A 171 -15.11 -2.22 11.06
C GLN A 171 -13.66 -1.94 10.63
N LYS A 172 -13.14 -0.75 10.95
CA LYS A 172 -11.84 -0.23 10.52
C LYS A 172 -10.77 -1.34 10.41
N ALA A 173 -10.47 -1.74 9.19
CA ALA A 173 -9.20 -2.35 8.82
C ALA A 173 -8.83 -1.73 7.47
N GLU A 174 -7.70 -1.04 7.41
CA GLU A 174 -7.16 -0.47 6.19
C GLU A 174 -6.68 -1.61 5.26
N VAL A 175 -7.60 -2.27 4.55
CA VAL A 175 -7.27 -3.40 3.66
C VAL A 175 -6.83 -2.93 2.25
N ASN A 176 -6.51 -1.65 2.06
CA ASN A 176 -6.05 -1.07 0.79
C ASN A 176 -4.63 -0.48 0.86
N TYR A 177 -3.76 -1.05 1.69
CA TYR A 177 -2.33 -0.68 1.71
C TYR A 177 -1.64 -1.01 0.38
N LEU A 178 -1.00 -0.01 -0.25
CA LEU A 178 -0.13 -0.14 -1.43
C LEU A 178 1.30 0.25 -1.04
N PRO A 179 2.23 -0.71 -0.90
CA PRO A 179 3.62 -0.38 -0.63
C PRO A 179 4.27 0.27 -1.87
N PRO A 180 5.21 1.22 -1.69
CA PRO A 180 5.99 1.75 -2.80
C PRO A 180 6.86 0.64 -3.42
N HIS A 181 7.23 0.81 -4.68
CA HIS A 181 8.21 -0.08 -5.32
C HIS A 181 9.57 0.00 -4.61
N PRO A 182 10.35 -1.10 -4.58
CA PRO A 182 11.72 -1.07 -4.10
C PRO A 182 12.56 -0.01 -4.85
N THR A 183 13.58 0.55 -4.18
CA THR A 183 14.43 1.59 -4.76
C THR A 183 15.09 1.11 -6.05
N GLY A 184 14.89 1.86 -7.15
CA GLY A 184 15.46 1.55 -8.46
C GLY A 184 14.62 0.60 -9.31
N GLU A 185 13.49 0.10 -8.81
CA GLU A 185 12.57 -0.76 -9.56
C GLU A 185 11.41 0.05 -10.15
N SER A 186 11.09 -0.21 -11.43
CA SER A 186 9.90 0.29 -12.11
C SER A 186 8.87 -0.84 -12.27
N GLN A 187 7.66 -0.50 -12.70
CA GLN A 187 6.64 -1.51 -12.98
C GLN A 187 7.10 -2.49 -14.09
N GLU A 188 7.87 -2.01 -15.06
CA GLU A 188 8.42 -2.83 -16.15
C GLU A 188 9.49 -3.80 -15.64
N THR A 189 10.39 -3.35 -14.75
CA THR A 189 11.40 -4.23 -14.17
C THR A 189 10.77 -5.31 -13.30
N LEU A 190 9.73 -4.96 -12.54
CA LEU A 190 8.99 -5.91 -11.70
C LEU A 190 8.16 -6.90 -12.54
N GLU A 191 7.64 -6.48 -13.70
CA GLU A 191 6.98 -7.39 -14.63
C GLU A 191 7.98 -8.38 -15.26
N LYS A 192 9.21 -7.95 -15.55
CA LYS A 192 10.30 -8.86 -15.95
C LYS A 192 10.63 -9.86 -14.85
N GLU A 193 10.75 -9.40 -13.60
CA GLU A 193 10.97 -10.28 -12.44
C GLU A 193 9.85 -11.31 -12.26
N ARG A 194 8.59 -10.94 -12.54
CA ARG A 194 7.45 -11.85 -12.55
C ARG A 194 7.57 -12.93 -13.62
N LEU A 195 7.99 -12.57 -14.84
CA LEU A 195 8.21 -13.54 -15.91
C LEU A 195 9.31 -14.54 -15.53
N GLU A 196 10.41 -14.06 -14.94
CA GLU A 196 11.46 -14.93 -14.42
C GLU A 196 10.95 -15.82 -13.27
N LEU A 197 10.11 -15.28 -12.38
CA LEU A 197 9.48 -16.06 -11.31
C LEU A 197 8.67 -17.25 -11.85
N ILE A 198 7.92 -17.07 -12.94
CA ILE A 198 7.19 -18.18 -13.59
C ILE A 198 8.16 -19.29 -14.02
N PHE A 199 9.30 -18.92 -14.59
CA PHE A 199 10.32 -19.89 -14.96
C PHE A 199 10.94 -20.59 -13.74
N GLU A 200 11.24 -19.85 -12.67
CA GLU A 200 11.86 -20.43 -11.47
C GLU A 200 10.97 -21.45 -10.74
N ILE A 201 9.64 -21.32 -10.82
CA ILE A 201 8.68 -22.29 -10.26
C ILE A 201 8.78 -23.65 -10.94
N THR A 202 9.19 -23.70 -12.21
CA THR A 202 9.30 -24.96 -12.96
C THR A 202 10.54 -25.78 -12.60
N LYS A 203 11.56 -25.18 -11.96
CA LYS A 203 12.80 -25.87 -11.58
C LYS A 203 12.74 -26.41 -10.15
N LYS A 204 13.55 -27.44 -9.89
CA LYS A 204 13.68 -28.09 -8.59
C LYS A 204 14.58 -27.29 -7.64
N ASN A 205 14.30 -27.35 -6.33
CA ASN A 205 15.10 -26.75 -5.25
C ASN A 205 15.25 -25.21 -5.28
N ASN A 206 14.27 -24.51 -5.85
CA ASN A 206 14.29 -23.06 -6.02
C ASN A 206 13.54 -22.26 -4.96
N ALA A 207 13.16 -22.89 -3.84
CA ALA A 207 12.27 -22.28 -2.83
C ALA A 207 12.76 -20.89 -2.35
N LYS A 208 14.07 -20.74 -2.13
CA LYS A 208 14.68 -19.47 -1.71
C LYS A 208 14.57 -18.40 -2.79
N ILE A 209 14.91 -18.73 -4.04
CA ILE A 209 14.82 -17.81 -5.18
C ILE A 209 13.38 -17.37 -5.41
N ILE A 210 12.43 -18.31 -5.32
CA ILE A 210 11.00 -18.02 -5.41
C ILE A 210 10.58 -17.05 -4.30
N ALA A 211 11.02 -17.28 -3.06
CA ALA A 211 10.71 -16.40 -1.93
C ALA A 211 11.27 -14.99 -2.13
N ASP A 212 12.51 -14.86 -2.59
CA ASP A 212 13.17 -13.58 -2.84
C ASP A 212 12.47 -12.81 -3.98
N LYS A 213 12.18 -13.48 -5.09
CA LYS A 213 11.43 -12.89 -6.21
C LYS A 213 10.01 -12.51 -5.82
N MET A 214 9.32 -13.35 -5.03
CA MET A 214 8.01 -13.02 -4.48
C MET A 214 8.09 -11.79 -3.58
N ASN A 215 9.13 -11.66 -2.74
CA ASN A 215 9.32 -10.47 -1.90
C ASN A 215 9.53 -9.20 -2.75
N LYS A 216 10.41 -9.28 -3.75
CA LYS A 216 10.71 -8.17 -4.66
C LYS A 216 9.46 -7.67 -5.42
N THR A 217 8.60 -8.59 -5.82
CA THR A 217 7.39 -8.30 -6.62
C THR A 217 6.13 -8.02 -5.79
N PHE A 218 6.25 -7.96 -4.46
CA PHE A 218 5.11 -7.74 -3.56
C PHE A 218 4.32 -6.47 -3.89
N SER A 219 5.01 -5.36 -4.17
CA SER A 219 4.35 -4.10 -4.55
C SER A 219 3.50 -4.22 -5.81
N SER A 220 3.99 -4.90 -6.85
CA SER A 220 3.27 -5.05 -8.11
C SER A 220 2.05 -5.97 -7.95
N ARG A 221 2.20 -7.10 -7.23
CA ARG A 221 1.05 -7.95 -6.86
C ARG A 221 -0.01 -7.18 -6.10
N ARG A 222 0.41 -6.38 -5.13
CA ARG A 222 -0.50 -5.64 -4.27
C ARG A 222 -1.30 -4.60 -5.06
N VAL A 223 -0.63 -3.88 -5.97
CA VAL A 223 -1.27 -2.98 -6.93
C VAL A 223 -2.31 -3.74 -7.77
N GLU A 224 -1.97 -4.92 -8.28
CA GLU A 224 -2.88 -5.74 -9.09
C GLU A 224 -4.14 -6.16 -8.33
N VAL A 225 -3.98 -6.72 -7.12
CA VAL A 225 -5.09 -7.19 -6.27
C VAL A 225 -6.01 -6.04 -5.89
N VAL A 226 -5.45 -4.90 -5.47
CA VAL A 226 -6.25 -3.75 -5.02
C VAL A 226 -6.92 -3.04 -6.18
N SER A 227 -6.19 -2.84 -7.29
CA SER A 227 -6.65 -1.97 -8.38
C SER A 227 -7.51 -2.72 -9.40
N LEU A 228 -7.12 -3.93 -9.77
CA LEU A 228 -7.81 -4.71 -10.81
C LEU A 228 -8.85 -5.67 -10.23
N SER A 229 -8.68 -6.09 -8.97
CA SER A 229 -9.53 -7.11 -8.33
C SER A 229 -9.80 -8.31 -9.25
N PRO A 230 -8.74 -8.95 -9.80
CA PRO A 230 -8.91 -10.05 -10.75
C PRO A 230 -9.63 -11.24 -10.11
N SER A 231 -10.26 -12.08 -10.93
CA SER A 231 -10.78 -13.35 -10.45
C SER A 231 -9.64 -14.23 -9.94
N VAL A 232 -9.94 -15.14 -9.00
CA VAL A 232 -8.93 -16.04 -8.42
C VAL A 232 -8.24 -16.88 -9.50
N GLY A 233 -8.97 -17.29 -10.55
CA GLY A 233 -8.42 -18.04 -11.69
C GLY A 233 -7.35 -17.25 -12.44
N VAL A 234 -7.70 -16.03 -12.88
CA VAL A 234 -6.78 -15.14 -13.60
C VAL A 234 -5.57 -14.77 -12.73
N PHE A 235 -5.81 -14.51 -11.44
CA PHE A 235 -4.74 -14.17 -10.51
C PHE A 235 -3.79 -15.34 -10.26
N LYS A 236 -4.32 -16.57 -10.20
CA LYS A 236 -3.52 -17.80 -10.06
C LYS A 236 -2.65 -18.06 -11.28
N GLU A 237 -3.17 -17.83 -12.48
CA GLU A 237 -2.41 -17.97 -13.72
C GLU A 237 -1.24 -16.97 -13.77
N ARG A 238 -1.48 -15.74 -13.30
CA ARG A 238 -0.45 -14.69 -13.29
C ARG A 238 0.58 -14.84 -12.17
N TRP A 239 0.16 -15.35 -11.01
CA TRP A 239 1.00 -15.53 -9.81
C TRP A 239 0.92 -16.96 -9.24
N PRO A 240 1.37 -17.99 -9.98
CA PRO A 240 1.22 -19.38 -9.55
C PRO A 240 1.98 -19.69 -8.25
N ALA A 241 3.13 -19.05 -8.02
CA ALA A 241 3.91 -19.21 -6.78
C ALA A 241 3.11 -18.83 -5.53
N LEU A 242 2.19 -17.86 -5.63
CA LEU A 242 1.39 -17.41 -4.52
C LEU A 242 0.46 -18.51 -3.99
N PHE A 243 0.13 -19.51 -4.81
CA PHE A 243 -0.75 -20.61 -4.43
C PHE A 243 0.02 -21.81 -3.86
N THR A 244 1.26 -21.60 -3.42
CA THR A 244 2.02 -22.55 -2.62
C THR A 244 1.88 -22.21 -1.14
N GLU A 245 1.83 -23.23 -0.27
CA GLU A 245 1.66 -23.04 1.17
C GLU A 245 2.67 -22.05 1.78
N ALA A 246 3.95 -22.21 1.43
CA ALA A 246 5.02 -21.34 1.90
C ALA A 246 4.81 -19.86 1.51
N GLN A 247 4.40 -19.60 0.27
CA GLN A 247 4.20 -18.22 -0.20
C GLN A 247 2.89 -17.61 0.30
N ILE A 248 1.83 -18.40 0.56
CA ILE A 248 0.61 -17.88 1.20
C ILE A 248 0.94 -17.35 2.60
N LYS A 249 1.68 -18.12 3.39
CA LYS A 249 2.10 -17.72 4.74
C LYS A 249 2.92 -16.44 4.71
N GLU A 250 3.87 -16.37 3.79
CA GLU A 250 4.74 -15.21 3.66
C GLU A 250 4.01 -13.99 3.10
N GLU A 251 3.09 -14.15 2.15
CA GLU A 251 2.27 -13.04 1.66
C GLU A 251 1.36 -12.48 2.75
N PHE A 252 0.75 -13.36 3.57
CA PHE A 252 0.01 -12.95 4.75
C PHE A 252 0.88 -12.11 5.69
N ARG A 253 2.12 -12.55 5.93
CA ARG A 253 3.10 -11.83 6.76
C ARG A 253 3.46 -10.47 6.16
N ARG A 254 3.64 -10.37 4.84
CA ARG A 254 3.91 -9.09 4.14
C ARG A 254 2.74 -8.10 4.28
N ILE A 255 1.50 -8.59 4.27
CA ILE A 255 0.30 -7.74 4.40
C ILE A 255 0.04 -7.33 5.85
N THR A 256 0.13 -8.27 6.79
CA THR A 256 -0.32 -8.08 8.18
C THR A 256 0.80 -7.80 9.16
N THR A 257 2.06 -8.00 8.76
CA THR A 257 3.26 -8.02 9.61
C THR A 257 3.29 -9.12 10.67
N VAL A 258 2.33 -10.06 10.62
CA VAL A 258 2.13 -11.11 11.62
C VAL A 258 2.38 -12.49 11.01
N SER A 259 3.04 -13.38 11.76
CA SER A 259 3.21 -14.79 11.37
C SER A 259 1.87 -15.51 11.41
N LEU A 260 1.42 -16.06 10.27
CA LEU A 260 0.13 -16.73 10.14
C LEU A 260 0.04 -17.94 11.06
N GLU A 261 1.02 -18.85 10.97
CA GLU A 261 0.99 -20.13 11.69
C GLU A 261 1.13 -19.94 13.19
N GLU A 262 2.13 -19.18 13.63
CA GLU A 262 2.35 -18.93 15.06
C GLU A 262 1.13 -18.26 15.70
N THR A 263 0.54 -17.30 15.00
CA THR A 263 -0.65 -16.60 15.51
C THR A 263 -1.87 -17.49 15.53
N PHE A 264 -2.07 -18.29 14.48
CA PHE A 264 -3.17 -19.24 14.39
C PHE A 264 -3.08 -20.29 15.48
N THR A 265 -1.92 -20.95 15.63
CA THR A 265 -1.69 -21.98 16.66
C THR A 265 -1.85 -21.38 18.05
N ARG A 266 -1.22 -20.24 18.34
CA ARG A 266 -1.37 -19.55 19.64
C ARG A 266 -2.83 -19.21 19.96
N LYS A 267 -3.59 -18.73 18.96
CA LYS A 267 -5.02 -18.42 19.15
C LYS A 267 -5.87 -19.67 19.29
N LEU A 268 -5.56 -20.75 18.58
CA LEU A 268 -6.18 -22.03 18.81
C LEU A 268 -5.95 -22.49 20.25
N ASP A 269 -4.71 -22.47 20.74
CA ASP A 269 -4.38 -22.87 22.12
C ASP A 269 -5.15 -22.02 23.15
N GLU A 270 -5.21 -20.70 22.94
CA GLU A 270 -5.95 -19.75 23.79
C GLU A 270 -7.45 -20.08 23.87
N TYR A 271 -8.08 -20.43 22.74
CA TYR A 271 -9.54 -20.67 22.68
C TYR A 271 -9.95 -22.13 22.86
N THR A 272 -9.03 -23.08 22.70
CA THR A 272 -9.29 -24.53 22.79
C THR A 272 -9.98 -24.90 24.11
N PRO A 273 -9.54 -24.42 25.29
CA PRO A 273 -10.21 -24.75 26.54
C PRO A 273 -11.68 -24.34 26.57
N GLY A 274 -12.01 -23.15 26.05
CA GLY A 274 -13.38 -22.66 25.95
C GLY A 274 -14.22 -23.49 24.98
N LEU A 275 -13.66 -23.82 23.81
CA LEU A 275 -14.33 -24.61 22.78
C LEU A 275 -14.64 -26.03 23.26
N VAL A 276 -13.70 -26.66 23.96
CA VAL A 276 -13.89 -28.02 24.50
C VAL A 276 -14.90 -28.01 25.65
N ARG A 277 -14.89 -27.01 26.53
CA ARG A 277 -15.91 -26.87 27.60
C ARG A 277 -17.32 -26.63 27.05
N ALA A 278 -17.45 -25.90 25.95
CA ALA A 278 -18.74 -25.65 25.29
C ALA A 278 -19.30 -26.89 24.57
N LYS A 279 -18.46 -27.89 24.28
CA LYS A 279 -18.89 -29.13 23.63
C LYS A 279 -19.54 -30.06 24.67
N GLY A 280 -20.85 -30.20 24.59
CA GLY A 280 -21.62 -31.14 25.42
C GLY A 280 -21.56 -32.60 24.95
N GLY A 281 -22.27 -33.48 25.65
CA GLY A 281 -22.46 -34.88 25.28
C GLY A 281 -21.19 -35.75 25.36
N ALA A 282 -21.24 -36.93 24.73
CA ALA A 282 -20.18 -37.94 24.82
C ALA A 282 -18.81 -37.43 24.32
N ALA A 283 -18.78 -36.55 23.32
CA ALA A 283 -17.55 -35.94 22.82
C ALA A 283 -16.92 -35.00 23.86
N GLY A 284 -17.72 -34.17 24.52
CA GLY A 284 -17.26 -33.30 25.62
C GLY A 284 -16.66 -34.09 26.77
N CYS A 285 -17.34 -35.15 27.22
CA CYS A 285 -16.86 -35.98 28.32
C CYS A 285 -15.51 -36.64 28.02
N LYS A 286 -15.27 -37.09 26.78
CA LYS A 286 -13.99 -37.68 26.36
C LYS A 286 -12.83 -36.67 26.35
N MET A 287 -13.12 -35.39 26.12
CA MET A 287 -12.08 -34.35 26.01
C MET A 287 -11.79 -33.63 27.34
N ARG A 288 -12.65 -33.76 28.36
CA ARG A 288 -12.45 -33.14 29.69
C ARG A 288 -11.13 -33.55 30.39
N PRO A 289 -10.73 -34.84 30.40
CA PRO A 289 -9.48 -35.22 31.06
C PRO A 289 -8.23 -34.55 30.46
N LEU A 290 -8.22 -34.31 29.13
CA LEU A 290 -7.13 -33.64 28.42
C LEU A 290 -7.04 -32.14 28.78
N LEU A 291 -8.19 -31.53 29.03
CA LEU A 291 -8.33 -30.15 29.50
C LEU A 291 -7.77 -29.98 30.92
N ASP A 292 -8.03 -30.95 31.79
CA ASP A 292 -7.59 -30.92 33.19
C ASP A 292 -6.06 -31.04 33.28
N THR A 293 -5.43 -31.84 32.41
CA THR A 293 -3.97 -31.92 32.30
C THR A 293 -3.30 -30.65 31.78
N LEU A 294 -3.99 -29.84 30.96
CA LEU A 294 -3.45 -28.58 30.43
C LEU A 294 -3.57 -27.41 31.41
N ASN A 295 -4.48 -27.48 32.38
CA ASN A 295 -4.68 -26.44 33.39
C ASN A 295 -3.90 -26.70 34.69
N ASP A 296 -3.21 -27.84 34.83
CA ASP A 296 -2.37 -28.13 36.00
C ASP A 296 -1.00 -27.43 35.85
N PRO A 297 -0.65 -26.44 36.72
CA PRO A 297 0.61 -25.70 36.64
C PRO A 297 1.86 -26.57 36.81
N LYS A 298 1.70 -27.84 37.20
CA LYS A 298 2.79 -28.79 37.43
C LYS A 298 3.14 -29.66 36.21
N GLY A 299 2.41 -29.55 35.10
CA GLY A 299 2.57 -30.42 33.91
C GLY A 299 3.57 -29.95 32.85
N LEU A 300 4.17 -28.76 32.97
CA LEU A 300 5.07 -28.17 31.98
C LEU A 300 6.54 -28.16 32.45
N ALA A 301 7.10 -29.33 32.72
CA ALA A 301 8.55 -29.57 32.73
C ALA A 301 8.90 -30.60 31.63
N PRO A 302 10.05 -30.45 30.94
CA PRO A 302 10.20 -30.83 29.54
C PRO A 302 10.32 -32.35 29.33
N ILE A 303 9.46 -32.90 28.47
CA ILE A 303 9.73 -34.16 27.76
C ILE A 303 10.63 -33.82 26.57
N LEU A 304 11.89 -33.49 26.84
CA LEU A 304 12.97 -33.39 25.87
C LEU A 304 14.28 -33.60 26.62
N GLY A 305 14.72 -34.86 26.69
CA GLY A 305 16.01 -35.22 27.28
C GLY A 305 16.00 -36.60 27.92
N ASN A 306 15.98 -37.67 27.11
CA ASN A 306 16.82 -38.85 27.35
C ASN A 306 16.65 -39.86 26.20
N ALA A 307 17.51 -39.71 25.20
CA ALA A 307 17.92 -40.80 24.33
C ALA A 307 19.38 -40.54 23.95
N GLY A 308 20.31 -41.27 24.57
CA GLY A 308 21.71 -41.30 24.14
C GLY A 308 22.77 -41.17 25.24
N GLU A 309 22.68 -41.93 26.33
CA GLU A 309 23.89 -42.38 27.04
C GLU A 309 24.23 -43.79 26.54
N HIS A 310 25.16 -43.85 25.59
CA HIS A 310 25.99 -45.02 25.35
C HIS A 310 27.30 -44.53 24.73
N GLU A 311 28.27 -44.22 25.58
CA GLU A 311 29.65 -44.51 25.23
C GLU A 311 30.43 -44.86 26.50
N ASN A 312 30.96 -46.08 26.48
CA ASN A 312 31.58 -46.77 27.59
C ASN A 312 32.95 -46.18 27.94
N ASP A 313 33.26 -46.33 29.22
CA ASP A 313 34.55 -46.17 29.86
C ASP A 313 35.78 -46.62 29.05
N CYS A 314 36.79 -45.75 29.11
CA CYS A 314 38.18 -46.06 29.45
C CYS A 314 38.56 -47.55 29.61
N ILE A 315 39.43 -48.05 28.73
CA ILE A 315 40.42 -49.08 29.07
C ILE A 315 41.82 -48.64 28.63
N ILE A 316 42.58 -48.19 29.64
CA ILE A 316 44.00 -48.40 29.93
C ILE A 316 44.84 -49.12 28.84
N LYS A 317 45.77 -48.38 28.21
CA LYS A 317 47.24 -48.54 28.35
C LYS A 317 47.98 -47.41 27.64
#